data_AF-A0A7L2R561-F1
#
_entry.id   AF-A0A7L2R561-F1
#
_cell.length_a   1.000
_cell.length_b   1.000
_cell.length_c   1.000
_cell.angle_alpha   90.00
_cell.angle_beta   90.00
_cell.angle_gamma   90.00
#
_symmetry.space_group_name_H-M   'P 1'
#
loop_
_entity.id
_entity.type
_entity.pdbx_description
1 polymer ?
#
loop_
_entity_poly.entity_id
_entity_poly.type
_entity_poly.pdbx_seq_one_letter_code
_entity_poly.pdbx_strand_id
1 'polypeptide(L)' 'HLEDKPYVCQFCSRGFREKGSLVRHIRHHTGEKPFKCYKCGRGFAEHGTLNRHLKTKGEKAALGGA' A
#
# COMPACT_ATOMS: atom_id res chain seq x y z
N HIS A 1 -20.04 19.62 -14.40
CA HIS A 1 -19.51 19.46 -13.03
C HIS A 1 -18.12 18.84 -13.12
N LEU A 2 -17.07 19.65 -12.97
CA LEU A 2 -15.65 19.24 -13.04
C LEU A 2 -15.08 18.86 -11.66
N GLU A 3 -15.95 18.61 -10.69
CA GLU A 3 -15.55 18.00 -9.43
C GLU A 3 -15.64 16.51 -9.61
N ASP A 4 -14.52 15.79 -9.53
CA ASP A 4 -14.68 14.45 -8.96
C ASP A 4 -13.45 13.94 -8.23
N LYS A 5 -12.23 14.38 -8.60
CA LYS A 5 -10.99 13.77 -8.10
C LYS A 5 -9.88 14.80 -7.85
N PRO A 6 -9.93 15.56 -6.73
CA PRO A 6 -8.93 16.60 -6.44
C PRO A 6 -7.53 16.04 -6.16
N TYR A 7 -7.40 14.73 -5.91
CA TYR A 7 -6.12 14.10 -5.58
C TYR A 7 -5.58 13.34 -6.80
N VAL A 8 -4.56 13.87 -7.45
CA VAL A 8 -3.99 13.27 -8.67
C VAL A 8 -2.63 12.65 -8.39
N CYS A 9 -2.39 11.47 -8.95
CA CYS A 9 -1.10 10.80 -8.88
C CYS A 9 -0.07 11.47 -9.78
N GLN A 10 1.06 11.87 -9.20
CA GLN A 10 2.16 12.49 -9.96
C GLN A 10 2.89 11.52 -10.91
N PHE A 11 2.79 10.20 -10.70
CA PHE A 11 3.51 9.21 -11.50
C PHE A 11 2.72 8.73 -12.74
N CYS A 12 1.39 8.75 -12.69
CA CYS A 12 0.55 8.23 -13.77
C CYS A 12 -0.73 9.04 -14.03
N SER A 13 -0.83 10.25 -13.46
CA SER A 13 -1.93 11.20 -13.64
C SER A 13 -3.32 10.67 -13.28
N ARG A 14 -3.41 9.57 -12.54
CA ARG A 14 -4.67 8.99 -12.07
C ARG A 14 -5.28 9.83 -10.96
N GLY A 15 -6.53 10.24 -11.11
CA GLY A 15 -7.29 10.97 -10.10
C GLY A 15 -7.98 10.08 -9.07
N PHE A 16 -8.05 10.55 -7.83
CA PHE A 16 -8.71 9.94 -6.68
C PHE A 16 -9.61 10.97 -5.97
N ARG A 17 -10.72 10.49 -5.42
CA ARG A 17 -11.69 11.33 -4.67
C ARG A 17 -11.17 11.66 -3.27
N GLU A 18 -10.32 10.79 -2.73
CA GLU A 18 -9.82 10.88 -1.35
C GLU A 18 -8.28 10.85 -1.32
N LYS A 19 -7.71 11.65 -0.42
CA LYS A 19 -6.25 11.71 -0.20
C LYS A 19 -5.69 10.35 0.21
N GLY A 20 -6.38 9.62 1.09
CA GLY A 20 -5.95 8.29 1.54
C GLY A 20 -5.82 7.28 0.41
N SER A 21 -6.75 7.32 -0.54
CA SER A 21 -6.72 6.48 -1.74
C SER A 21 -5.54 6.83 -2.65
N LEU A 22 -5.23 8.12 -2.83
CA LEU A 22 -4.03 8.56 -3.55
C LEU A 22 -2.73 8.10 -2.85
N VAL A 23 -2.62 8.30 -1.53
CA VAL A 23 -1.41 7.93 -0.78
C VAL A 23 -1.16 6.43 -0.85
N ARG A 24 -2.21 5.61 -0.69
CA ARG A 24 -2.09 4.15 -0.89
C ARG A 24 -1.64 3.83 -2.31
N HIS A 25 -2.22 4.49 -3.31
CA HIS A 25 -1.83 4.29 -4.71
C HIS A 25 -0.35 4.63 -4.95
N ILE A 26 0.17 5.73 -4.39
CA ILE A 26 1.57 6.15 -4.52
C ILE A 26 2.53 5.07 -4.00
N ARG A 27 2.17 4.34 -2.94
CA ARG A 27 3.01 3.24 -2.41
C ARG A 27 3.24 2.11 -3.41
N HIS A 28 2.39 1.97 -4.43
CA HIS A 28 2.63 1.01 -5.51
C HIS A 28 3.72 1.48 -6.49
N HIS A 29 3.91 2.79 -6.63
CA HIS A 29 4.99 3.37 -7.43
C HIS A 29 6.30 3.37 -6.67
N THR A 30 6.28 3.76 -5.39
CA THR A 30 7.50 3.88 -4.57
C THR A 30 7.95 2.55 -3.96
N GLY A 31 7.08 1.53 -3.97
CA GLY A 31 7.34 0.25 -3.30
C GLY A 31 7.39 0.35 -1.76
N GLU A 32 6.99 1.50 -1.19
CA GLU A 32 7.05 1.73 0.25
C GLU A 32 6.13 0.79 1.03
N LYS A 33 6.70 0.16 2.04
CA LYS A 33 6.03 -0.82 2.91
C LYS A 33 6.18 -0.39 4.37
N PRO A 34 5.42 0.64 4.81
CA PRO A 34 5.54 1.19 6.16
C PRO A 34 5.10 0.20 7.25
N PHE A 35 4.25 -0.78 6.93
CA PHE A 35 3.75 -1.74 7.90
C PHE A 35 4.61 -3.00 7.88
N LYS A 36 5.44 -3.20 8.89
CA LYS A 36 6.27 -4.41 9.01
C LYS A 36 5.67 -5.38 10.02
N CYS A 37 5.63 -6.66 9.65
CA CYS A 37 5.31 -7.72 10.59
C CYS A 37 6.46 -7.92 11.56
N TYR A 38 6.21 -7.73 12.86
CA TYR A 38 7.22 -7.94 13.90
C TYR A 38 7.67 -9.41 14.02
N LYS A 39 6.87 -10.37 13.53
CA LYS A 39 7.20 -11.81 13.62
C LYS A 39 8.15 -12.28 12.53
N CYS A 40 7.96 -11.82 11.29
CA CYS A 40 8.70 -12.32 10.12
C CYS A 40 9.43 -11.22 9.35
N GLY A 41 9.35 -9.95 9.77
CA GLY A 41 9.98 -8.81 9.11
C GLY A 41 9.35 -8.38 7.79
N ARG A 42 8.32 -9.08 7.29
CA ARG A 42 7.68 -8.77 6.01
C ARG A 42 7.02 -7.41 6.03
N GLY A 43 7.36 -6.57 5.06
CA GLY A 43 6.74 -5.28 4.82
C GLY A 43 5.46 -5.38 4.00
N PHE A 44 4.46 -4.58 4.35
CA PHE A 44 3.17 -4.45 3.70
C PHE A 44 2.86 -2.98 3.41
N ALA A 45 2.23 -2.71 2.28
CA ALA A 45 1.80 -1.36 1.89
C ALA A 45 0.55 -0.89 2.66
N GLU A 46 -0.20 -1.82 3.25
CA GLU A 46 -1.48 -1.56 3.92
C GLU A 46 -1.61 -2.30 5.26
N HIS A 47 -2.22 -1.62 6.23
CA HIS A 47 -2.50 -2.18 7.56
C HIS A 47 -3.46 -3.38 7.51
N GLY A 48 -4.50 -3.33 6.67
CA GLY A 48 -5.44 -4.44 6.52
C GLY A 48 -4.77 -5.73 6.05
N THR A 49 -3.82 -5.61 5.12
CA THR A 49 -3.02 -6.73 4.62
C THR A 49 -2.10 -7.31 5.70
N LEU A 50 -1.45 -6.45 6.49
CA LEU A 50 -0.68 -6.88 7.66
C LEU A 50 -1.57 -7.58 8.70
N ASN A 51 -2.72 -7.01 9.04
CA ASN A 51 -3.62 -7.56 10.04
C ASN A 51 -4.15 -8.94 9.62
N ARG A 52 -4.53 -9.10 8.35
CA ARG A 52 -4.88 -10.41 7.79
C ARG A 52 -3.72 -11.38 7.91
N HIS A 53 -2.52 -10.99 7.49
CA HIS A 53 -1.31 -11.81 7.62
C HIS A 53 -1.03 -12.26 9.07
N LEU A 54 -1.19 -11.37 10.05
CA LEU A 54 -1.00 -11.69 11.46
C LEU A 54 -2.03 -12.68 12.00
N LYS A 55 -3.28 -12.59 11.51
CA LYS A 55 -4.36 -13.52 11.87
C LYS A 55 -4.17 -14.91 11.27
N THR A 56 -3.68 -15.03 10.05
CA THR A 56 -3.55 -16.33 9.35
C THR A 56 -2.27 -17.11 9.65
N LYS A 57 -1.51 -16.77 10.71
CA LYS A 57 -0.26 -17.45 11.10
C LYS A 57 0.73 -17.63 9.93
N GLY A 58 1.22 -16.50 9.39
CA GLY A 58 2.62 -16.39 8.96
C GLY A 58 3.16 -17.39 7.93
N GLU A 59 2.37 -17.88 6.97
CA GLU A 59 2.91 -18.81 5.98
C GLU A 59 3.47 -18.12 4.73
N LYS A 60 4.68 -18.58 4.37
CA LYS A 60 5.48 -18.35 3.16
C LYS A 60 6.15 -16.98 3.04
N ALA A 61 7.38 -16.96 3.56
CA ALA A 61 8.48 -16.15 3.06
C ALA A 61 8.72 -16.41 1.56
N ALA A 62 8.89 -15.35 0.78
CA ALA A 62 9.78 -15.32 -0.40
C ALA A 62 9.90 -13.87 -0.91
N LEU A 63 11.15 -13.39 -0.86
CA LEU A 63 11.89 -12.47 -1.73
C LEU A 63 11.15 -11.25 -2.32
N GLY A 64 11.66 -10.04 -2.10
CA GLY A 64 12.84 -9.53 -2.82
C GLY A 64 12.28 -8.75 -4.02
N GLY A 65 12.28 -7.42 -4.02
CA GLY A 65 13.53 -6.69 -4.10
C GLY A 65 13.98 -6.74 -5.56
N ALA A 66 13.28 -5.99 -6.40
CA ALA A 66 13.79 -5.47 -7.66
C ALA A 66 13.59 -3.95 -7.57
#